data_AF-A0A924SR81-F1
#
_entry.id   AF-A0A924SR81-F1
#
_cell.length_a   1.000
_cell.length_b   1.000
_cell.length_c   1.000
_cell.angle_alpha   90.00
_cell.angle_beta   90.00
_cell.angle_gamma   90.00
#
_symmetry.space_group_name_H-M   'P 1'
#
loop_
_entity.id
_entity.type
_entity.pdbx_description
1 polymer ?
#
loop_
_entity_poly.entity_id
_entity_poly.type
_entity_poly.pdbx_seq_one_letter_code
_entity_poly.pdbx_strand_id
1 'polypeptide(L)'
;MATSKASSKGGSSGGTSAGNAQKSSSGNGGPAKRGFAAMDQNQQREIASKGGQAAHQKGTAHEFDSEEARRAGQKGGEAVSRNREHMADIGRKGGESRQSAARANKEGATAAKSGSRQGGKSGA
;
A
#
# COMPACT_ATOMS: atom_id res chain seq x y z
N MET A 1 16.71 37.40 4.03
CA MET A 1 17.37 36.33 3.28
C MET A 1 16.42 35.15 3.16
N ALA A 2 15.83 34.97 1.97
CA ALA A 2 14.97 33.84 1.65
C ALA A 2 15.82 32.75 0.99
N THR A 3 15.71 31.50 1.45
CA THR A 3 15.78 30.31 0.57
C THR A 3 14.92 29.19 1.17
N SER A 4 13.89 28.81 0.42
CA SER A 4 13.00 27.67 0.64
C SER A 4 13.64 26.41 0.04
N LYS A 5 13.48 25.24 0.69
CA LYS A 5 13.78 23.95 0.05
C LYS A 5 12.83 22.83 0.48
N ALA A 6 11.77 22.72 -0.33
CA ALA A 6 11.09 21.53 -0.85
C ALA A 6 11.10 20.21 -0.05
N SER A 7 9.90 19.85 0.43
CA SER A 7 9.47 18.48 0.70
C SER A 7 9.26 17.74 -0.64
N SER A 8 9.93 16.60 -0.83
CA SER A 8 9.70 15.74 -2.00
C SER A 8 8.79 14.57 -1.62
N LYS A 9 7.54 14.68 -2.07
CA LYS A 9 6.50 13.67 -2.00
C LYS A 9 6.64 12.78 -3.24
N GLY A 10 7.24 11.60 -3.08
CA GLY A 10 7.35 10.60 -4.14
C GLY A 10 6.04 9.86 -4.33
N GLY A 11 5.34 10.16 -5.43
CA GLY A 11 4.25 9.35 -5.95
C GLY A 11 4.75 8.32 -6.97
N SER A 12 4.14 7.15 -6.98
CA SER A 12 4.17 6.18 -8.09
C SER A 12 2.71 5.78 -8.31
N SER A 13 2.01 6.29 -9.33
CA SER A 13 1.90 5.71 -10.69
C SER A 13 1.86 4.18 -10.66
N GLY A 14 0.83 3.47 -11.13
CA GLY A 14 -0.11 3.79 -12.20
C GLY A 14 0.17 2.83 -13.37
N GLY A 15 -0.71 1.84 -13.56
CA GLY A 15 -0.69 0.84 -14.64
C GLY A 15 -0.81 -0.60 -14.09
N THR A 16 -1.65 -1.51 -14.58
CA THR A 16 -2.27 -1.58 -15.91
C THR A 16 -3.52 -2.48 -15.91
N SER A 17 -4.54 -1.98 -16.60
CA SER A 17 -5.63 -2.65 -17.33
C SER A 17 -5.45 -4.15 -17.64
N ALA A 18 -6.42 -4.98 -17.22
CA ALA A 18 -6.86 -6.18 -17.95
C ALA A 18 -8.18 -6.70 -17.34
N GLY A 19 -9.31 -6.41 -17.98
CA GLY A 19 -10.63 -6.88 -17.56
C GLY A 19 -11.65 -6.56 -18.65
N ASN A 20 -11.66 -7.41 -19.67
CA ASN A 20 -12.36 -7.29 -20.94
C ASN A 20 -13.89 -7.19 -20.81
N ALA A 21 -14.47 -6.62 -21.86
CA ALA A 21 -15.87 -6.30 -22.08
C ALA A 21 -16.86 -7.48 -21.97
N GLN A 22 -18.14 -7.10 -21.99
CA GLN A 22 -19.35 -7.88 -22.24
C GLN A 22 -20.01 -8.57 -21.05
N LYS A 23 -21.01 -7.87 -20.49
CA LYS A 23 -22.34 -8.46 -20.31
C LYS A 23 -23.43 -7.40 -20.39
N SER A 24 -23.78 -6.99 -21.61
CA SER A 24 -25.17 -6.60 -21.87
C SER A 24 -25.93 -7.89 -22.11
N SER A 25 -26.79 -8.29 -21.18
CA SER A 25 -27.88 -9.23 -21.47
C SER A 25 -28.90 -9.24 -20.34
N SER A 26 -30.09 -8.80 -20.73
CA SER A 26 -31.41 -9.26 -20.28
C SER A 26 -31.91 -8.71 -18.95
N GLY A 27 -32.98 -7.92 -19.04
CA GLY A 27 -33.74 -7.40 -17.92
C GLY A 27 -34.20 -8.52 -17.00
N ASN A 28 -33.89 -8.35 -15.72
CA ASN A 28 -34.53 -9.08 -14.65
C ASN A 28 -34.92 -8.02 -13.62
N GLY A 29 -36.22 -7.84 -13.43
CA GLY A 29 -36.82 -6.83 -12.55
C GLY A 29 -36.56 -7.12 -11.08
N GLY A 30 -35.28 -7.14 -10.68
CA GLY A 30 -34.89 -7.06 -9.29
C GLY A 30 -35.31 -5.70 -8.74
N PRO A 31 -35.70 -5.63 -7.46
CA PRO A 31 -36.14 -4.38 -6.86
C PRO A 31 -35.11 -3.28 -7.15
N ALA A 32 -35.58 -2.15 -7.70
CA ALA A 32 -34.73 -1.01 -8.01
C ALA A 32 -33.81 -0.73 -6.83
N LYS A 33 -32.52 -0.48 -7.10
CA LYS A 33 -31.56 -0.06 -6.08
C LYS A 33 -32.18 1.15 -5.38
N ARG A 34 -32.42 1.01 -4.07
CA ARG A 34 -33.05 2.02 -3.22
C ARG A 34 -32.18 2.26 -2.00
N GLY A 35 -32.29 3.45 -1.42
CA GLY A 35 -31.49 3.85 -0.25
C GLY A 35 -30.00 3.93 -0.57
N PHE A 36 -29.16 3.48 0.36
CA PHE A 36 -27.69 3.59 0.28
C PHE A 36 -27.11 3.00 -1.01
N ALA A 37 -27.66 1.88 -1.49
CA ALA A 37 -27.19 1.21 -2.71
C ALA A 37 -27.55 1.94 -4.01
N ALA A 38 -28.46 2.92 -3.95
CA ALA A 38 -28.86 3.76 -5.08
C ALA A 38 -28.03 5.04 -5.21
N MET A 39 -27.33 5.44 -4.13
CA MET A 39 -26.54 6.68 -4.08
C MET A 39 -25.20 6.54 -4.81
N ASP A 40 -24.58 7.67 -5.14
CA ASP A 40 -23.23 7.70 -5.70
C ASP A 40 -22.18 7.19 -4.69
N GLN A 41 -21.13 6.53 -5.19
CA GLN A 41 -20.09 5.94 -4.34
C GLN A 41 -19.39 6.96 -3.42
N ASN A 42 -19.23 8.20 -3.89
CA ASN A 42 -18.65 9.27 -3.10
C ASN A 42 -19.55 9.64 -1.93
N GLN A 43 -20.86 9.73 -2.15
CA GLN A 43 -21.84 10.00 -1.10
C GLN A 43 -21.92 8.84 -0.11
N GLN A 44 -21.91 7.60 -0.57
CA GLN A 44 -21.87 6.42 0.32
C GLN A 44 -20.65 6.43 1.23
N ARG A 45 -19.46 6.76 0.68
CA ARG A 45 -18.21 6.86 1.46
C ARG A 45 -18.28 7.98 2.50
N GLU A 46 -18.81 9.14 2.13
CA GLU A 46 -18.95 10.26 3.04
C GLU A 46 -19.91 9.93 4.19
N ILE A 47 -21.05 9.32 3.91
CA ILE A 47 -22.02 8.91 4.94
C ILE A 47 -21.43 7.80 5.82
N ALA A 48 -20.75 6.81 5.24
CA ALA A 48 -20.06 5.77 6.02
C ALA A 48 -18.97 6.36 6.92
N SER A 49 -18.20 7.32 6.41
CA SER A 49 -17.16 8.01 7.19
C SER A 49 -17.75 8.80 8.35
N LYS A 50 -18.81 9.57 8.11
CA LYS A 50 -19.54 10.31 9.17
C LYS A 50 -20.19 9.36 10.18
N GLY A 51 -20.73 8.24 9.74
CA GLY A 51 -21.31 7.21 10.61
C GLY A 51 -20.29 6.59 11.56
N GLY A 52 -19.09 6.26 11.06
CA GLY A 52 -17.98 5.79 11.89
C GLY A 52 -17.54 6.83 12.92
N GLN A 53 -17.34 8.08 12.48
CA GLN A 53 -16.97 9.18 13.39
C GLN A 53 -18.04 9.42 14.47
N ALA A 54 -19.31 9.40 14.09
CA ALA A 54 -20.42 9.57 15.03
C ALA A 54 -20.51 8.43 16.04
N ALA A 55 -20.23 7.18 15.63
CA ALA A 55 -20.26 6.03 16.54
C ALA A 55 -19.17 6.11 17.62
N HIS A 56 -17.98 6.59 17.25
CA HIS A 56 -16.89 6.90 18.19
C HIS A 56 -17.25 8.07 19.11
N GLN A 57 -17.72 9.19 18.54
CA GLN A 57 -18.13 10.36 19.34
C GLN A 57 -19.25 10.05 20.33
N LYS A 58 -20.18 9.15 19.98
CA LYS A 58 -21.29 8.73 20.84
C LYS A 58 -20.91 7.65 21.87
N GLY A 59 -19.67 7.14 21.84
CA GLY A 59 -19.21 6.07 22.75
C GLY A 59 -19.92 4.72 22.54
N THR A 60 -20.61 4.55 21.41
CA THR A 60 -21.22 3.27 21.03
C THR A 60 -20.21 2.32 20.39
N ALA A 61 -19.13 2.87 19.84
CA ALA A 61 -18.00 2.11 19.34
C ALA A 61 -17.01 1.82 20.48
N HIS A 62 -16.27 0.72 20.34
CA HIS A 62 -15.12 0.45 21.19
C HIS A 62 -14.00 1.42 20.87
N GLU A 63 -13.49 2.10 21.89
CA GLU A 63 -12.35 3.00 21.76
C GLU A 63 -11.09 2.14 21.67
N PHE A 64 -10.40 2.21 20.53
CA PHE A 64 -9.10 1.56 20.36
C PHE A 64 -8.05 2.32 21.17
N ASP A 65 -7.99 2.03 22.47
CA ASP A 65 -6.93 2.51 23.32
C ASP A 65 -5.58 1.92 22.88
N SER A 66 -4.51 2.70 23.07
CA SER A 66 -3.16 2.30 22.67
C SER A 66 -2.68 1.05 23.42
N GLU A 67 -3.08 0.87 24.68
CA GLU A 67 -2.74 -0.33 25.45
C GLU A 67 -3.47 -1.57 24.91
N GLU A 68 -4.71 -1.42 24.48
CA GLU A 68 -5.48 -2.53 23.94
C GLU A 68 -4.99 -2.95 22.55
N ALA A 69 -4.66 -1.98 21.69
CA ALA A 69 -4.00 -2.25 20.42
C ALA A 69 -2.67 -3.00 20.64
N ARG A 70 -1.90 -2.62 21.67
CA ARG A 70 -0.66 -3.32 22.04
C ARG A 70 -0.92 -4.74 22.50
N ARG A 71 -1.91 -4.98 23.37
CA ARG A 71 -2.29 -6.32 23.84
C ARG A 71 -2.77 -7.21 22.71
N ALA A 72 -3.60 -6.67 21.81
CA ALA A 72 -4.08 -7.40 20.63
C ALA A 72 -2.91 -7.75 19.69
N GLY A 73 -2.00 -6.80 19.45
CA GLY A 73 -0.79 -7.03 18.67
C GLY A 73 0.13 -8.09 19.31
N GLN A 74 0.33 -8.03 20.63
CA GLN A 74 1.10 -9.03 21.36
C GLN A 74 0.47 -10.42 21.24
N LYS A 75 -0.84 -10.54 21.49
CA LYS A 75 -1.57 -11.82 21.36
C LYS A 75 -1.48 -12.39 19.94
N GLY A 76 -1.61 -11.55 18.92
CA GLY A 76 -1.43 -11.94 17.53
C GLY A 76 0.00 -12.41 17.24
N GLY A 77 0.99 -11.67 17.73
CA GLY A 77 2.41 -12.04 17.61
C GLY A 77 2.75 -13.35 18.31
N GLU A 78 2.21 -13.58 19.52
CA GLU A 78 2.37 -14.82 20.27
C GLU A 78 1.73 -16.02 19.54
N ALA A 79 0.57 -15.82 18.92
CA ALA A 79 -0.08 -16.88 18.14
C ALA A 79 0.74 -17.27 16.90
N VAL A 80 1.27 -16.28 16.19
CA VAL A 80 2.05 -16.48 14.96
C VAL A 80 3.46 -17.01 15.25
N SER A 81 4.09 -16.60 16.35
CA SER A 81 5.48 -16.94 16.68
C SER A 81 5.71 -18.36 17.22
N ARG A 82 4.65 -19.16 17.43
CA ARG A 82 4.76 -20.53 17.96
C ARG A 82 5.62 -21.44 17.09
N ASN A 83 5.59 -21.28 15.77
CA ASN A 83 6.43 -22.04 14.85
C ASN A 83 7.67 -21.21 14.45
N ARG A 84 8.73 -21.32 15.26
CA ARG A 84 9.97 -20.57 15.07
C ARG A 84 10.67 -20.93 13.76
N GLU A 85 10.70 -22.21 13.38
CA GLU A 85 11.36 -22.67 12.16
C GLU A 85 10.69 -22.07 10.92
N HIS A 86 9.36 -22.16 10.85
CA HIS A 86 8.59 -21.56 9.76
C HIS A 86 8.76 -20.03 9.68
N MET A 87 8.80 -19.34 10.82
CA MET A 87 9.03 -17.89 10.86
C MET A 87 10.45 -17.52 10.41
N ALA A 88 11.45 -18.33 10.76
CA ALA A 88 12.82 -18.15 10.29
C ALA A 88 12.92 -18.33 8.78
N ASP A 89 12.21 -19.30 8.20
CA ASP A 89 12.19 -19.54 6.75
C ASP A 89 11.49 -18.40 5.99
N ILE A 90 10.36 -17.90 6.50
CA ILE A 90 9.69 -16.70 5.95
C ILE A 90 10.64 -15.50 6.01
N GLY A 91 11.29 -15.29 7.16
CA GLY A 91 12.25 -14.20 7.35
C GLY A 91 13.44 -14.29 6.40
N ARG A 92 14.00 -15.50 6.20
CA ARG A 92 15.10 -15.77 5.27
C ARG A 92 14.69 -15.44 3.84
N LYS A 93 13.56 -15.96 3.37
CA LYS A 93 13.02 -15.69 2.03
C LYS A 93 12.73 -14.21 1.81
N GLY A 94 12.18 -13.53 2.83
CA GLY A 94 12.00 -12.08 2.83
C GLY A 94 13.31 -11.29 2.75
N GLY A 95 14.35 -11.73 3.45
CA GLY A 95 15.69 -11.16 3.37
C GLY A 95 16.34 -11.35 1.99
N GLU A 96 16.28 -12.56 1.44
CA GLU A 96 16.84 -12.91 0.13
C GLU A 96 16.20 -12.09 -1.01
N SER A 97 14.88 -11.94 -1.01
CA SER A 97 14.16 -11.10 -2.00
C SER A 97 14.53 -9.62 -1.92
N ARG A 98 14.76 -9.09 -0.71
CA ARG A 98 15.22 -7.71 -0.52
C ARG A 98 16.67 -7.53 -0.96
N GLN A 99 17.51 -8.54 -0.72
CA GLN A 99 18.90 -8.53 -1.13
C GLN A 99 19.05 -8.65 -2.65
N SER A 100 18.26 -9.51 -3.31
CA SER A 100 18.26 -9.59 -4.77
C SER A 100 17.75 -8.29 -5.40
N ALA A 101 16.69 -7.69 -4.86
CA ALA A 101 16.21 -6.39 -5.29
C ALA A 101 17.24 -5.26 -5.05
N ALA A 102 17.94 -5.28 -3.91
CA ALA A 102 18.99 -4.32 -3.59
C ALA A 102 20.24 -4.49 -4.48
N ARG A 103 20.62 -5.75 -4.79
CA ARG A 103 21.73 -6.06 -5.72
C ARG A 103 21.38 -5.64 -7.14
N ALA A 104 20.17 -5.92 -7.63
CA ALA A 104 19.70 -5.46 -8.93
C ALA A 104 19.69 -3.92 -9.05
N ASN A 105 19.26 -3.20 -7.99
CA ASN A 105 19.33 -1.74 -7.96
C ASN A 105 20.79 -1.22 -7.92
N LYS A 106 21.68 -1.91 -7.19
CA LYS A 106 23.10 -1.55 -7.12
C LYS A 106 23.80 -1.80 -8.46
N GLU A 107 23.48 -2.88 -9.17
CA GLU A 107 24.02 -3.22 -10.48
C GLU A 107 23.58 -2.19 -11.55
N GLY A 108 22.32 -1.75 -11.51
CA GLY A 108 21.84 -0.63 -12.33
C GLY A 108 22.55 0.70 -12.02
N ALA A 109 22.84 0.98 -10.75
CA ALA A 109 23.58 2.17 -10.33
C ALA A 109 25.09 2.11 -10.67
N THR A 110 25.72 0.92 -10.65
CA THR A 110 27.12 0.74 -11.05
C THR A 110 27.30 0.82 -12.57
N ALA A 111 26.35 0.31 -13.36
CA ALA A 111 26.35 0.44 -14.82
C ALA A 111 26.19 1.90 -15.27
N ALA A 112 25.40 2.71 -14.55
CA ALA A 112 25.27 4.15 -14.81
C ALA A 112 26.54 4.95 -14.45
N LYS A 113 27.36 4.47 -13.51
CA LYS A 113 28.61 5.14 -13.06
C LYS A 113 29.85 4.74 -13.85
N SER A 114 29.88 3.57 -14.49
CA SER A 114 30.99 3.15 -15.37
C SER A 114 30.93 3.75 -16.78
N GLY A 115 29.80 4.36 -17.18
CA GLY A 115 29.65 5.05 -18.47
C GLY A 115 30.30 6.44 -18.58
N SER A 116 30.90 6.98 -17.51
CA SER A 116 31.47 8.34 -17.49
C SER A 116 33.00 8.41 -17.42
N ARG A 117 33.71 7.30 -17.67
CA ARG A 117 35.18 7.23 -17.61
C ARG A 117 35.78 6.45 -18.78
N GLN A 118 35.60 6.90 -20.01
CA GLN A 118 36.55 6.64 -21.10
C GLN A 118 36.20 7.51 -22.32
N GLY A 119 36.95 8.58 -22.58
CA GLY A 119 36.83 9.32 -23.85
C GLY A 119 37.50 10.68 -23.89
N GLY A 120 38.70 10.76 -24.50
CA GLY A 120 39.30 12.01 -25.00
C GLY A 120 40.73 12.26 -24.51
N LYS A 121 41.71 11.46 -24.94
CA LYS A 121 42.68 11.75 -26.02
C LYS A 121 43.79 12.74 -25.63
N SER A 122 44.93 12.15 -25.28
CA SER A 122 46.28 12.63 -25.56
C SER A 122 46.43 13.13 -27.01
N GLY A 123 47.03 14.30 -27.19
CA GLY A 123 47.47 14.78 -28.50
C GLY A 123 47.72 16.29 -28.56
N ALA A 124 48.92 16.73 -28.18
CA ALA A 124 49.65 17.86 -28.75
C ALA A 124 51.13 17.73 -28.35
#